data_AF-A0A963DNI4-F1
#
_entry.id   AF-A0A963DNI4-F1
#
_cell.length_a   1.000
_cell.length_b   1.000
_cell.length_c   1.000
_cell.angle_alpha   90.00
_cell.angle_beta   90.00
_cell.angle_gamma   90.00
#
_symmetry.space_group_name_H-M   'P 1'
#
loop_
_entity.id
_entity.type
_entity.pdbx_description
1 polymer ?
#
loop_
_entity_poly.entity_id
_entity_poly.type
_entity_poly.pdbx_seq_one_letter_code
_entity_poly.pdbx_strand_id
1 'polypeptide(L)'
;VRTNDTVTCWGDNDYGQATPMDGTFTQVSAGSFHTCGVQTDGTVACWGANGDGQAMRPAGTFTQVSAGQNHTCGVQSDGFVVCWGSDEYGQSTPP
;
A
#
# COMPACT_ATOMS: atom_id res chain seq x y z
N VAL A 1 1.99 -12.91 -4.67
CA VAL A 1 3.41 -12.72 -5.01
C VAL A 1 3.91 -14.00 -5.68
N ARG A 2 4.53 -13.91 -6.86
CA ARG A 2 5.13 -15.06 -7.55
C ARG A 2 6.48 -15.41 -6.93
N THR A 3 7.04 -16.58 -7.24
CA THR A 3 8.35 -17.02 -6.76
C THR A 3 9.53 -16.16 -7.25
N ASN A 4 9.30 -15.28 -8.23
CA ASN A 4 10.25 -14.26 -8.67
C ASN A 4 9.92 -12.87 -8.09
N ASP A 5 9.16 -12.83 -7.00
CA ASP A 5 8.70 -11.63 -6.28
C ASP A 5 7.89 -10.63 -7.12
N THR A 6 7.48 -10.99 -8.34
CA THR A 6 6.59 -10.16 -9.14
C THR A 6 5.13 -10.33 -8.72
N VAL A 7 4.34 -9.29 -8.97
CA VAL A 7 2.92 -9.25 -8.65
C VAL A 7 2.11 -9.27 -9.94
N THR A 8 0.97 -9.94 -9.90
CA THR A 8 -0.05 -9.81 -10.94
C THR A 8 -1.36 -9.58 -10.25
N CYS A 9 -2.04 -8.53 -10.71
CA CYS A 9 -3.33 -8.11 -10.21
C CYS A 9 -4.36 -8.36 -11.30
N TRP A 10 -5.61 -8.54 -10.89
CA TRP A 10 -6.75 -8.75 -11.76
C TRP A 10 -8.00 -8.19 -11.07
N GLY A 11 -9.07 -7.95 -11.85
CA GLY A 11 -10.32 -7.39 -11.35
C GLY A 11 -10.55 -5.96 -11.82
N ASP A 12 -11.28 -5.19 -11.02
CA ASP A 12 -11.55 -3.77 -11.29
C ASP A 12 -10.26 -2.96 -11.43
N ASN A 13 -10.23 -2.07 -12.41
CA ASN A 13 -9.04 -1.31 -12.79
C ASN A 13 -9.35 0.13 -13.21
N ASP A 14 -10.50 0.68 -12.80
CA ASP A 14 -10.92 2.04 -13.16
C ASP A 14 -9.89 3.12 -12.78
N TYR A 15 -9.05 2.85 -11.77
CA TYR A 15 -7.98 3.74 -11.29
C TYR A 15 -6.57 3.21 -11.55
N GLY A 16 -6.42 2.09 -12.27
CA GLY A 16 -5.13 1.43 -12.44
C GLY A 16 -4.71 0.55 -11.25
N GLN A 17 -5.60 0.28 -10.30
CA GLN A 17 -5.32 -0.51 -9.08
C GLN A 17 -5.03 -1.99 -9.34
N ALA A 18 -5.40 -2.52 -10.50
CA ALA A 18 -5.00 -3.85 -10.97
C ALA A 18 -3.80 -3.81 -11.94
N THR A 19 -3.11 -2.67 -12.06
CA THR A 19 -1.91 -2.49 -12.89
C THR A 19 -0.70 -2.27 -11.97
N PRO A 20 -0.03 -3.35 -11.51
CA PRO A 20 1.09 -3.22 -10.59
C PRO A 20 2.25 -2.48 -11.23
N MET A 21 2.97 -1.70 -10.43
CA MET A 21 4.24 -1.10 -10.83
C MET A 21 5.32 -2.18 -11.02
N ASP A 22 6.30 -1.89 -11.87
CA ASP A 22 7.50 -2.72 -11.98
C ASP A 22 8.23 -2.75 -10.62
N GLY A 23 8.58 -3.95 -10.18
CA GLY A 23 9.26 -4.14 -8.89
C GLY A 23 9.10 -5.55 -8.34
N THR A 24 9.82 -5.80 -7.25
CA THR A 24 9.75 -7.05 -6.48
C THR A 24 9.19 -6.77 -5.10
N PHE A 25 8.20 -7.57 -4.69
CA PHE A 25 7.40 -7.32 -3.49
C PHE A 25 7.44 -8.52 -2.55
N THR A 26 7.64 -8.26 -1.26
CA THR A 26 7.54 -9.27 -0.19
C THR A 26 6.12 -9.39 0.33
N GLN A 27 5.31 -8.34 0.20
CA GLN A 27 3.92 -8.29 0.64
C GLN A 27 3.11 -7.32 -0.22
N VAL A 28 1.82 -7.61 -0.44
CA VAL A 28 0.87 -6.74 -1.12
C VAL A 28 -0.47 -6.77 -0.37
N SER A 29 -1.15 -5.62 -0.31
CA SER A 29 -2.49 -5.45 0.24
C SER A 29 -3.32 -4.57 -0.71
N ALA A 30 -4.51 -5.05 -1.07
CA ALA A 30 -5.44 -4.36 -1.96
C ALA A 30 -6.57 -3.73 -1.15
N GLY A 31 -6.76 -2.42 -1.33
CA GLY A 31 -7.87 -1.65 -0.80
C GLY A 31 -9.04 -1.59 -1.79
N SER A 32 -9.95 -0.64 -1.62
CA SER A 32 -11.09 -0.49 -2.54
C SER A 32 -10.69 0.06 -3.91
N PHE A 33 -9.83 1.09 -3.93
CA PHE A 33 -9.46 1.81 -5.16
C PHE A 33 -7.96 1.92 -5.37
N HIS A 34 -7.16 1.39 -4.46
CA HIS A 34 -5.70 1.40 -4.52
C HIS A 34 -5.14 0.07 -4.00
N THR A 35 -3.89 -0.20 -4.35
CA THR A 35 -3.13 -1.33 -3.85
C THR A 35 -1.78 -0.84 -3.39
N CYS A 36 -1.29 -1.35 -2.26
CA CYS A 36 0.02 -1.05 -1.71
C CYS A 36 0.80 -2.34 -1.49
N GLY A 37 2.12 -2.28 -1.63
CA GLY A 37 3.00 -3.40 -1.34
C GLY A 37 4.31 -2.94 -0.73
N VAL A 38 4.90 -3.84 0.07
CA VAL A 38 6.27 -3.70 0.58
C VAL A 38 7.21 -4.33 -0.44
N GLN A 39 8.15 -3.53 -0.94
CA GLN A 39 9.20 -3.98 -1.84
C GLN A 39 10.28 -4.78 -1.09
N THR A 40 11.11 -5.52 -1.82
CA THR A 40 12.21 -6.31 -1.24
C THR A 40 13.28 -5.47 -0.55
N ASP A 41 13.38 -4.17 -0.87
CA ASP A 41 14.23 -3.20 -0.18
C ASP A 41 13.56 -2.59 1.09
N GLY A 42 12.34 -3.02 1.41
CA GLY A 42 11.55 -2.55 2.55
C GLY A 42 10.78 -1.26 2.28
N THR A 43 10.91 -0.62 1.11
CA THR A 43 10.12 0.57 0.80
C THR A 43 8.68 0.19 0.40
N VAL A 44 7.73 1.10 0.59
CA VAL A 44 6.35 0.89 0.12
C VAL A 44 6.20 1.43 -1.30
N ALA A 45 5.50 0.69 -2.15
CA ALA A 45 4.97 1.22 -3.41
C ALA A 45 3.46 1.02 -3.44
N CYS A 46 2.73 2.08 -3.79
CA CYS A 46 1.28 2.07 -3.91
C CYS A 46 0.87 2.55 -5.30
N TRP A 47 -0.21 1.99 -5.83
CA TRP A 47 -0.77 2.31 -7.14
C TRP A 47 -2.30 2.29 -7.10
N GLY A 48 -2.95 2.94 -8.06
CA GLY A 48 -4.40 3.15 -8.09
C GLY A 48 -4.80 4.58 -7.71
N ALA A 49 -6.00 4.73 -7.13
CA ALA A 49 -6.53 6.01 -6.70
C ALA A 49 -5.67 6.64 -5.60
N ASN A 50 -5.49 7.96 -5.67
CA ASN A 50 -4.69 8.71 -4.71
C ASN A 50 -5.31 10.07 -4.33
N GLY A 51 -6.64 10.22 -4.48
CA GLY A 51 -7.33 11.48 -4.23
C GLY A 51 -7.22 11.96 -2.77
N ASP A 52 -7.15 11.02 -1.84
CA ASP A 52 -7.01 11.26 -0.40
C ASP A 52 -5.57 11.08 0.09
N GLY A 53 -4.62 10.81 -0.82
CA GLY A 53 -3.25 10.45 -0.47
C GLY A 53 -3.06 8.99 -0.07
N GLN A 54 -4.06 8.11 -0.23
CA GLN A 54 -4.02 6.69 0.18
C GLN A 54 -2.97 5.85 -0.54
N ALA A 55 -2.55 6.27 -1.75
CA ALA A 55 -1.48 5.65 -2.51
C ALA A 55 -0.17 6.48 -2.47
N MET A 56 -0.02 7.36 -1.47
CA MET A 56 1.24 8.04 -1.23
C MET A 56 2.30 7.05 -0.71
N ARG A 57 3.56 7.29 -1.06
CA ARG A 57 4.71 6.55 -0.52
C ARG A 57 5.23 7.24 0.73
N PRO A 58 4.99 6.70 1.94
CA PRO A 58 5.62 7.20 3.15
C PRO A 58 7.14 6.95 3.13
N ALA A 59 7.89 7.82 3.81
CA ALA A 59 9.31 7.63 4.02
C ALA A 59 9.57 6.52 5.05
N GLY A 60 10.72 5.86 4.94
CA GLY A 60 11.14 4.79 5.83
C GLY A 60 11.04 3.40 5.21
N THR A 61 11.30 2.39 6.03
CA THR A 61 11.21 0.98 5.66
C THR A 61 10.12 0.30 6.47
N PHE A 62 9.42 -0.62 5.84
CA PHE A 62 8.22 -1.26 6.34
C PHE A 62 8.39 -2.77 6.26
N THR A 63 7.74 -3.46 7.19
CA THR A 63 7.65 -4.93 7.19
C THR A 63 6.28 -5.40 6.73
N GLN A 64 5.24 -4.58 6.94
CA GLN A 64 3.87 -4.87 6.56
C GLN A 64 3.11 -3.60 6.16
N VAL A 65 2.11 -3.76 5.29
CA VAL A 65 1.15 -2.76 4.84
C VAL A 65 -0.26 -3.35 4.78
N SER A 66 -1.26 -2.54 5.09
CA SER A 66 -2.68 -2.86 5.02
C SER A 66 -3.43 -1.70 4.36
N ALA A 67 -4.08 -1.96 3.23
CA ALA A 67 -4.88 -0.97 2.49
C ALA A 67 -6.36 -1.11 2.87
N GLY A 68 -6.97 -0.01 3.30
CA GLY A 68 -8.40 0.13 3.56
C GLY A 68 -9.16 0.69 2.36
N GLN A 69 -10.32 1.31 2.58
CA GLN A 69 -11.11 1.92 1.50
C GLN A 69 -10.37 3.10 0.85
N ASN A 70 -10.06 4.12 1.65
CA ASN A 70 -9.39 5.36 1.24
C ASN A 70 -8.21 5.72 2.17
N HIS A 71 -7.65 4.73 2.87
CA HIS A 71 -6.49 4.91 3.75
C HIS A 71 -5.58 3.68 3.68
N THR A 72 -4.36 3.82 4.18
CA THR A 72 -3.38 2.74 4.27
C THR A 72 -2.63 2.89 5.58
N CYS A 73 -2.37 1.76 6.24
CA CYS A 73 -1.49 1.69 7.41
C CYS A 73 -0.32 0.76 7.12
N GLY A 74 0.83 1.03 7.73
CA GLY A 74 2.01 0.19 7.64
C GLY A 74 2.76 0.11 8.95
N VAL A 75 3.43 -1.02 9.16
CA VAL A 75 4.34 -1.24 10.30
C VAL A 75 5.76 -1.01 9.81
N GLN A 76 6.42 0.00 10.36
CA GLN A 76 7.81 0.31 10.09
C GLN A 76 8.76 -0.75 10.67
N SER A 77 9.98 -0.82 10.17
CA SER A 77 11.00 -1.78 10.61
C SER A 77 11.45 -1.58 12.07
N ASP A 78 11.25 -0.40 12.62
CA ASP A 78 11.45 -0.06 14.03
C ASP A 78 10.23 -0.39 14.92
N GLY A 79 9.16 -0.92 14.33
CA GLY A 79 7.95 -1.35 15.02
C GLY A 79 6.87 -0.27 15.18
N PHE A 80 7.12 0.97 14.74
CA PHE A 80 6.10 2.02 14.78
C PHE A 80 5.06 1.84 13.67
N VAL A 81 3.83 2.27 13.93
CA VAL A 81 2.74 2.26 12.94
C VAL A 81 2.61 3.64 12.33
N VAL A 82 2.51 3.70 11.02
CA VAL A 82 2.19 4.91 10.27
C VAL A 82 0.95 4.64 9.44
N CYS A 83 -0.04 5.51 9.54
CA CYS A 83 -1.22 5.48 8.69
C CYS A 83 -1.31 6.78 7.87
N TRP A 84 -1.84 6.68 6.65
CA TRP A 84 -1.95 7.78 5.71
C TRP A 84 -3.17 7.61 4.80
N GLY A 85 -3.63 8.72 4.22
CA GLY A 85 -4.84 8.78 3.40
C GLY A 85 -5.95 9.55 4.09
N SER A 86 -7.20 9.23 3.76
CA SER A 86 -8.40 9.80 4.36
C SER A 86 -8.42 9.54 5.88
N ASP A 87 -8.80 10.57 6.65
CA ASP A 87 -8.90 10.51 8.11
C ASP A 87 -10.28 10.98 8.63
N GLU A 88 -11.31 10.97 7.79
CA GLU A 88 -12.63 11.51 8.12
C GLU A 88 -13.30 10.85 9.35
N TYR A 89 -12.90 9.63 9.71
CA TYR A 89 -13.36 8.87 10.87
C TYR A 89 -12.21 8.51 11.85
N GLY A 90 -11.04 9.14 11.73
CA GLY A 90 -9.86 8.83 12.56
C GLY A 90 -9.08 7.57 12.15
N GLN A 91 -9.33 7.00 10.97
CA GLN A 91 -8.72 5.77 10.46
C GLN A 91 -7.25 5.91 10.05
N SER A 92 -6.75 7.13 9.86
CA SER A 92 -5.34 7.42 9.62
C SER A 92 -4.62 7.94 10.88
N THR A 93 -5.31 7.95 12.03
CA THR A 93 -4.72 8.25 13.33
C THR A 93 -4.35 6.93 14.03
N PRO A 94 -3.05 6.56 14.11
CA PRO A 94 -2.63 5.40 14.87
C PRO A 94 -2.90 5.61 16.38
N PRO A 95 -3.26 4.54 17.12
CA PRO A 95 -3.51 4.60 18.57
C PRO A 95 -2.24 4.86 19.40
#